data_AF-A0A1Q7I2C7-F1
#
_entry.id   AF-A0A1Q7I2C7-F1
#
_cell.length_a   1.000
_cell.length_b   1.000
_cell.length_c   1.000
_cell.angle_alpha   90.00
_cell.angle_beta   90.00
_cell.angle_gamma   90.00
#
_symmetry.space_group_name_H-M   'P 1'
#
loop_
_entity.id
_entity.type
_entity.pdbx_description
1 polymer ?
#
loop_
_entity_poly.entity_id
_entity_poly.type
_entity_poly.pdbx_seq_one_letter_code
_entity_poly.pdbx_strand_id
1 'polypeptide(L)'
;MEANPNRLSARDWFAGVLAGAAGQQLDDVRVGGRDALRVRNGIFGSLAYVTTSADRAFVVALVPGQAAPPPTASDSYLDAMAASLETLAPVALAAPPAAVTTAEPFADALADAFARRDVDRLGSLVVPTCWFTSAVANAGPSGIHPQAMLDDLRVRFAQGLTVSVRARPVEGDPARPPLSIRSTWVEAAGASSRGASLLLWRQDGRWYWSGVVFDR
;
A
#
# COMPACT_ATOMS: atom_id res chain seq x y z
N MET A 1 -7.12 -0.74 8.36
CA MET A 1 -8.05 -0.84 9.51
C MET A 1 -7.64 0.26 10.45
N GLU A 2 -8.59 1.07 10.88
CA GLU A 2 -8.33 2.27 11.68
C GLU A 2 -9.13 2.24 12.98
N ALA A 3 -8.70 3.04 13.95
CA ALA A 3 -9.40 3.17 15.22
C ALA A 3 -10.74 3.92 15.06
N ASN A 4 -11.78 3.40 15.70
CA ASN A 4 -13.10 4.04 15.83
C ASN A 4 -13.60 3.92 17.29
N PRO A 5 -12.85 4.45 18.28
CA PRO A 5 -13.16 4.26 19.70
C PRO A 5 -14.53 4.84 20.10
N ASN A 6 -14.98 5.87 19.37
CA ASN A 6 -16.26 6.53 19.58
C ASN A 6 -17.44 5.82 18.89
N ARG A 7 -17.19 4.67 18.23
CA ARG A 7 -18.21 3.86 17.55
C ARG A 7 -19.06 4.67 16.56
N LEU A 8 -18.40 5.57 15.84
CA LEU A 8 -19.03 6.38 14.80
C LEU A 8 -19.58 5.49 13.69
N SER A 9 -20.65 5.96 13.03
CA SER A 9 -21.16 5.35 11.81
C SER A 9 -20.10 5.39 10.70
N ALA A 10 -20.21 4.54 9.68
CA ALA A 10 -19.27 4.55 8.56
C ALA A 10 -19.19 5.94 7.89
N ARG A 11 -20.32 6.65 7.77
CA ARG A 11 -20.40 8.00 7.21
C ARG A 11 -19.72 9.04 8.09
N ASP A 12 -20.02 9.06 9.38
CA ASP A 12 -19.46 10.05 10.31
C ASP A 12 -17.96 9.83 10.52
N TRP A 13 -17.55 8.56 10.59
CA TRP A 13 -16.14 8.19 10.66
C TRP A 13 -15.40 8.62 9.41
N PHE A 14 -15.95 8.33 8.22
CA PHE A 14 -15.35 8.73 6.94
C PHE A 14 -15.20 10.26 6.83
N ALA A 15 -16.25 11.01 7.18
CA ALA A 15 -16.24 12.47 7.14
C ALA A 15 -15.20 13.07 8.11
N GLY A 16 -15.08 12.53 9.33
CA GLY A 16 -14.20 13.08 10.36
C GLY A 16 -12.73 12.68 10.23
N VAL A 17 -12.44 11.49 9.67
CA VAL A 17 -11.06 10.95 9.61
C VAL A 17 -10.45 11.10 8.23
N LEU A 18 -11.20 10.75 7.18
CA LEU A 18 -10.70 10.76 5.81
C LEU A 18 -11.03 12.06 5.06
N ALA A 19 -11.91 12.89 5.61
CA ALA A 19 -12.28 14.22 5.12
C ALA A 19 -12.51 14.23 3.60
N GLY A 20 -13.60 13.60 3.18
CA GLY A 20 -13.95 13.35 1.77
C GLY A 20 -13.62 14.50 0.80
N ALA A 21 -13.22 14.14 -0.42
CA ALA A 21 -12.80 15.08 -1.45
C ALA A 21 -13.98 15.62 -2.26
N ALA A 22 -13.83 16.83 -2.82
CA ALA A 22 -14.80 17.41 -3.75
C ALA A 22 -15.02 16.48 -4.96
N GLY A 23 -16.30 16.21 -5.30
CA GLY A 23 -16.68 15.33 -6.41
C GLY A 23 -16.92 13.85 -6.04
N GLN A 24 -16.77 13.49 -4.76
CA GLN A 24 -17.15 12.18 -4.25
C GLN A 24 -18.67 12.02 -4.15
N GLN A 25 -19.17 10.83 -4.48
CA GLN A 25 -20.56 10.45 -4.21
C GLN A 25 -20.60 9.45 -3.07
N LEU A 26 -21.47 9.70 -2.11
CA LEU A 26 -21.57 8.96 -0.85
C LEU A 26 -22.96 8.32 -0.73
N ASP A 27 -23.03 7.02 -0.95
CA ASP A 27 -24.26 6.24 -0.82
C ASP A 27 -24.21 5.42 0.48
N ASP A 28 -25.22 5.54 1.34
CA ASP A 28 -25.39 4.57 2.43
C ASP A 28 -25.94 3.27 1.83
N VAL A 29 -25.25 2.16 2.08
CA VAL A 29 -25.56 0.85 1.52
C VAL A 29 -25.49 -0.24 2.59
N ARG A 30 -26.02 -1.42 2.26
CA ARG A 30 -25.77 -2.64 3.04
C ARG A 30 -24.94 -3.61 2.24
N VAL A 31 -23.86 -4.09 2.86
CA VAL A 31 -22.94 -5.07 2.28
C VAL A 31 -22.83 -6.24 3.23
N GLY A 32 -23.16 -7.45 2.76
CA GLY A 32 -23.14 -8.65 3.61
C GLY A 32 -24.03 -8.51 4.87
N GLY A 33 -25.13 -7.75 4.79
CA GLY A 33 -26.04 -7.49 5.91
C GLY A 33 -25.58 -6.42 6.90
N ARG A 34 -24.42 -5.78 6.67
CA ARG A 34 -23.89 -4.71 7.53
C ARG A 34 -24.05 -3.35 6.90
N ASP A 35 -24.25 -2.34 7.74
CA ASP A 35 -24.29 -0.96 7.29
C ASP A 35 -22.90 -0.53 6.83
N ALA A 36 -22.85 0.08 5.65
CA ALA A 36 -21.63 0.52 5.01
C ALA A 36 -21.86 1.82 4.25
N LEU A 37 -20.79 2.56 4.03
CA LEU A 37 -20.76 3.71 3.15
C LEU A 37 -20.07 3.33 1.85
N ARG A 38 -20.78 3.42 0.73
CA ARG A 38 -20.19 3.31 -0.60
C ARG A 38 -19.74 4.68 -1.07
N VAL A 39 -18.46 4.80 -1.39
CA VAL A 39 -17.82 6.03 -1.85
C VAL A 39 -17.41 5.83 -3.31
N ARG A 40 -18.03 6.58 -4.22
CA ARG A 40 -17.63 6.62 -5.64
C ARG A 40 -16.77 7.83 -5.92
N ASN A 41 -15.83 7.69 -6.86
CA ASN A 41 -14.75 8.66 -7.08
C ASN A 41 -13.98 8.95 -5.78
N GLY A 42 -13.88 7.92 -4.93
CA GLY A 42 -13.39 7.98 -3.57
C GLY A 42 -11.88 8.12 -3.47
N ILE A 43 -11.30 7.48 -2.45
CA ILE A 43 -9.85 7.45 -2.25
C ILE A 43 -9.18 6.91 -3.53
N PHE A 44 -8.22 7.65 -4.09
CA PHE A 44 -7.55 7.33 -5.37
C PHE A 44 -8.47 7.28 -6.62
N GLY A 45 -9.63 7.94 -6.60
CA GLY A 45 -10.59 7.91 -7.71
C GLY A 45 -11.31 6.57 -7.86
N SER A 46 -11.20 5.70 -6.85
CA SER A 46 -11.72 4.33 -6.85
C SER A 46 -13.10 4.22 -6.21
N LEU A 47 -13.76 3.07 -6.43
CA LEU A 47 -14.91 2.66 -5.62
C LEU A 47 -14.39 2.14 -4.28
N ALA A 48 -14.91 2.66 -3.18
CA ALA A 48 -14.58 2.18 -1.85
C ALA A 48 -15.84 1.89 -1.01
N TYR A 49 -15.72 0.93 -0.10
CA TYR A 49 -16.70 0.65 0.94
C TYR A 49 -16.06 0.89 2.30
N VAL A 50 -16.74 1.65 3.15
CA VAL A 50 -16.38 1.85 4.55
C VAL A 50 -17.39 1.11 5.40
N THR A 51 -16.93 0.26 6.31
CA THR A 51 -17.79 -0.38 7.32
C THR A 51 -17.17 -0.22 8.69
N THR A 52 -17.99 -0.19 9.73
CA THR A 52 -17.52 -0.09 11.11
C THR A 52 -17.98 -1.33 11.88
N SER A 53 -17.11 -1.80 12.78
CA SER A 53 -17.41 -2.90 13.68
C SER A 53 -16.72 -2.64 15.02
N ALA A 54 -17.51 -2.63 16.09
CA ALA A 54 -17.06 -2.29 17.44
C ALA A 54 -16.26 -0.96 17.46
N ASP A 55 -14.99 -1.01 17.87
CA ASP A 55 -14.09 0.13 18.00
C ASP A 55 -13.16 0.30 16.78
N ARG A 56 -13.55 -0.24 15.61
CA ARG A 56 -12.76 -0.24 14.38
C ARG A 56 -13.54 0.21 13.16
N ALA A 57 -12.83 0.81 12.22
CA ALA A 57 -13.29 1.11 10.88
C ALA A 57 -12.46 0.34 9.84
N PHE A 58 -13.15 -0.16 8.81
CA PHE A 58 -12.59 -0.91 7.71
C PHE A 58 -12.90 -0.19 6.42
N VAL A 59 -11.87 0.03 5.62
CA VAL A 59 -12.00 0.60 4.27
C VAL A 59 -11.54 -0.46 3.29
N VAL A 60 -12.43 -0.84 2.38
CA VAL A 60 -12.16 -1.72 1.27
C VAL A 60 -12.23 -0.88 0.01
N ALA A 61 -11.08 -0.61 -0.62
CA ALA A 61 -11.03 0.11 -1.87
C ALA A 61 -10.78 -0.88 -3.02
N LEU A 62 -11.63 -0.82 -4.04
CA LEU A 62 -11.48 -1.54 -5.29
C LEU A 62 -10.72 -0.64 -6.25
N VAL A 63 -9.39 -0.75 -6.23
CA VAL A 63 -8.52 -0.05 -7.16
C VAL A 63 -8.40 -0.91 -8.42
N PRO A 64 -8.94 -0.50 -9.58
CA PRO A 64 -8.78 -1.28 -10.79
C PRO A 64 -7.29 -1.37 -11.14
N GLY A 65 -6.80 -2.60 -11.29
CA GLY A 65 -5.45 -2.87 -11.80
C GLY A 65 -5.34 -2.51 -13.29
N GLN A 66 -4.12 -2.57 -13.82
CA GLN A 66 -3.78 -2.27 -15.23
C GLN A 66 -4.41 -3.22 -16.28
N ALA A 67 -5.20 -4.22 -15.87
CA ALA A 67 -6.03 -4.94 -16.82
C ALA A 67 -7.19 -4.02 -17.22
N ALA A 68 -7.48 -3.91 -18.52
CA ALA A 68 -8.65 -3.19 -19.00
C ALA A 68 -9.84 -3.51 -18.08
N PRO A 69 -10.56 -2.50 -17.54
CA PRO A 69 -11.65 -2.76 -16.62
C PRO A 69 -12.52 -3.83 -17.27
N PRO A 70 -12.80 -4.97 -16.60
CA PRO A 70 -13.65 -5.99 -17.18
C PRO A 70 -14.87 -5.26 -17.73
N PRO A 71 -15.23 -5.48 -19.01
CA PRO A 71 -16.26 -4.69 -19.66
C PRO A 71 -17.51 -4.83 -18.81
N THR A 72 -17.84 -3.75 -18.10
CA THR A 72 -18.84 -3.69 -17.04
C THR A 72 -18.68 -4.72 -15.91
N ALA A 73 -17.75 -4.50 -14.98
CA ALA A 73 -18.07 -4.84 -13.59
C ALA A 73 -19.23 -3.94 -13.17
N SER A 74 -20.46 -4.44 -13.30
CA SER A 74 -21.65 -3.75 -12.80
C SER A 74 -21.50 -3.52 -11.31
N ASP A 75 -22.15 -2.49 -10.78
CA ASP A 75 -22.19 -2.23 -9.33
C ASP A 75 -22.57 -3.49 -8.55
N SER A 76 -23.44 -4.34 -9.11
CA SER A 76 -23.82 -5.63 -8.53
C SER A 76 -22.67 -6.64 -8.40
N TYR A 77 -21.69 -6.65 -9.32
CA TYR A 77 -20.50 -7.49 -9.22
C TYR A 77 -19.57 -7.01 -8.11
N LEU A 78 -19.39 -5.69 -8.01
CA LEU A 78 -18.56 -5.06 -6.97
C LEU A 78 -19.23 -5.15 -5.59
N ASP A 79 -20.55 -5.01 -5.51
CA ASP A 79 -21.36 -5.24 -4.32
C ASP A 79 -21.26 -6.71 -3.88
N ALA A 80 -21.28 -7.68 -4.82
CA ALA A 80 -21.12 -9.10 -4.51
C ALA A 80 -19.70 -9.43 -4.01
N MET A 81 -18.66 -8.82 -4.57
CA MET A 81 -17.29 -8.94 -4.07
C MET A 81 -17.14 -8.32 -2.67
N ALA A 82 -17.73 -7.15 -2.44
CA ALA A 82 -17.70 -6.54 -1.12
C ALA A 82 -18.49 -7.39 -0.10
N ALA A 83 -19.60 -8.00 -0.52
CA ALA A 83 -20.42 -8.88 0.30
C ALA A 83 -19.75 -10.23 0.63
N SER A 84 -18.82 -10.71 -0.20
CA SER A 84 -18.06 -11.94 0.06
C SER A 84 -16.88 -11.75 1.02
N LEU A 85 -16.58 -10.52 1.42
CA LEU A 85 -15.54 -10.23 2.42
C LEU A 85 -16.04 -10.57 3.82
N GLU A 86 -15.63 -11.73 4.32
CA GLU A 86 -15.78 -12.04 5.74
C GLU A 86 -14.79 -11.22 6.56
N THR A 87 -15.33 -10.43 7.49
CA THR A 87 -14.51 -9.75 8.50
C THR A 87 -14.13 -10.78 9.55
N LEU A 88 -12.96 -11.37 9.40
CA LEU A 88 -12.40 -12.27 10.40
C LEU A 88 -12.20 -11.48 11.70
N ALA A 89 -12.59 -12.10 12.82
CA ALA A 89 -12.26 -11.59 14.14
C ALA A 89 -10.74 -11.37 14.25
N PRO A 90 -10.28 -10.36 15.00
CA PRO A 90 -8.86 -10.03 15.08
C PRO A 90 -8.06 -11.26 15.49
N VAL A 91 -7.22 -11.77 14.57
CA VAL A 91 -6.16 -12.70 14.93
C VAL A 91 -5.13 -11.86 15.69
N ALA A 92 -4.83 -12.25 16.93
CA ALA A 92 -3.76 -11.62 17.68
C ALA A 92 -2.43 -11.87 16.93
N LEU A 93 -1.94 -10.83 16.24
CA LEU A 93 -0.59 -10.85 15.69
C LEU A 93 0.37 -10.88 16.88
N ALA A 94 1.39 -11.75 16.80
CA ALA A 94 2.45 -11.80 17.80
C ALA A 94 3.03 -10.40 18.03
N ALA A 95 3.25 -10.05 19.30
CA ALA A 95 3.79 -8.76 19.66
C ALA A 95 5.10 -8.51 18.89
N PRO A 96 5.23 -7.36 18.20
CA PRO A 96 6.42 -7.09 17.42
C PRO A 96 7.66 -6.97 18.33
N PRO A 97 8.85 -7.40 17.87
CA PRO A 97 10.09 -7.14 18.59
C PRO A 97 10.32 -5.64 18.76
N ALA A 98 11.06 -5.26 19.81
CA ALA A 98 11.30 -3.88 20.20
C ALA A 98 11.75 -2.99 19.02
N ALA A 99 11.13 -1.81 18.93
CA ALA A 99 11.30 -0.87 17.83
C ALA A 99 12.76 -0.40 17.68
N VAL A 100 13.29 -0.48 16.45
CA VAL A 100 14.46 0.32 16.06
C VAL A 100 14.00 1.76 15.95
N THR A 101 14.56 2.66 16.78
CA THR A 101 14.14 4.07 16.86
C THR A 101 14.52 4.88 15.62
N THR A 102 15.47 4.38 14.83
CA THR A 102 16.02 5.05 13.64
C THR A 102 15.78 4.19 12.38
N ALA A 103 15.65 4.80 11.21
CA ALA A 103 15.35 4.09 9.94
C ALA A 103 16.61 3.47 9.31
N GLU A 104 17.78 3.81 9.83
CA GLU A 104 19.10 3.49 9.34
C GLU A 104 19.36 1.97 9.29
N PRO A 105 19.14 1.19 10.36
CA PRO A 105 19.28 -0.27 10.29
C PRO A 105 18.29 -0.92 9.31
N PHE A 106 17.09 -0.33 9.15
CA PHE A 106 16.12 -0.80 8.16
C PHE A 106 16.62 -0.54 6.73
N ALA A 107 17.17 0.64 6.46
CA ALA A 107 17.77 0.98 5.17
C ALA A 107 18.95 0.07 4.82
N ASP A 108 19.77 -0.31 5.81
CA ASP A 108 20.88 -1.26 5.60
C ASP A 108 20.36 -2.66 5.26
N ALA A 109 19.36 -3.15 5.99
CA ALA A 109 18.72 -4.44 5.71
C ALA A 109 18.06 -4.46 4.33
N LEU A 110 17.44 -3.36 3.92
CA LEU A 110 16.85 -3.22 2.58
C LEU A 110 17.93 -3.24 1.51
N ALA A 111 19.03 -2.51 1.70
CA ALA A 111 20.14 -2.49 0.76
C ALA A 111 20.82 -3.87 0.61
N ASP A 112 21.04 -4.60 1.71
CA ASP A 112 21.61 -5.96 1.68
C ASP A 112 20.68 -6.94 0.95
N ALA A 113 19.37 -6.87 1.20
CA ALA A 113 18.40 -7.73 0.51
C ALA A 113 18.37 -7.48 -1.02
N PHE A 114 18.43 -6.22 -1.45
CA PHE A 114 18.55 -5.88 -2.87
C PHE A 114 19.87 -6.34 -3.48
N ALA A 115 20.99 -6.15 -2.78
CA ALA A 115 22.31 -6.59 -3.25
C ALA A 115 22.38 -8.11 -3.45
N ARG A 116 21.70 -8.88 -2.59
CA ARG A 116 21.60 -10.34 -2.69
C ARG A 116 20.53 -10.83 -3.66
N ARG A 117 19.66 -9.94 -4.16
CA ARG A 117 18.43 -10.28 -4.91
C ARG A 117 17.52 -11.23 -4.12
N ASP A 118 17.52 -11.09 -2.80
CA ASP A 118 16.79 -11.95 -1.87
C ASP A 118 15.34 -11.45 -1.72
N VAL A 119 14.47 -11.95 -2.60
CA VAL A 119 13.05 -11.57 -2.63
C VAL A 119 12.31 -11.98 -1.37
N ASP A 120 12.71 -13.07 -0.72
CA ASP A 120 12.05 -13.54 0.50
C ASP A 120 12.41 -12.62 1.68
N ARG A 121 13.67 -12.17 1.74
CA ARG A 121 14.09 -11.13 2.69
C ARG A 121 13.39 -9.80 2.40
N LEU A 122 13.27 -9.39 1.15
CA LEU A 122 12.49 -8.19 0.75
C LEU A 122 11.03 -8.32 1.19
N GLY A 123 10.43 -9.51 1.08
CA GLY A 123 9.07 -9.78 1.55
C GLY A 123 8.89 -9.61 3.06
N SER A 124 9.93 -9.85 3.87
CA SER A 124 9.88 -9.58 5.31
C SER A 124 9.97 -8.09 5.68
N LEU A 125 10.41 -7.25 4.73
CA LEU A 125 10.62 -5.82 4.89
C LEU A 125 9.49 -4.98 4.28
N VAL A 126 8.72 -5.55 3.34
CA VAL A 126 7.62 -4.84 2.68
C VAL A 126 6.46 -4.57 3.63
N VAL A 127 5.76 -3.46 3.43
CA VAL A 127 4.51 -3.18 4.12
C VAL A 127 3.49 -4.29 3.81
N PRO A 128 2.74 -4.80 4.81
CA PRO A 128 1.84 -5.94 4.60
C PRO A 128 0.54 -5.58 3.86
N THR A 129 0.29 -4.29 3.60
CA THR A 129 -0.97 -3.78 3.05
C THR A 129 -0.85 -3.40 1.58
N CYS A 130 -0.54 -2.15 1.26
CA CYS A 130 -0.46 -1.63 -0.10
C CYS A 130 0.94 -1.09 -0.36
N TRP A 131 1.58 -1.56 -1.43
CA TRP A 131 2.89 -1.08 -1.85
C TRP A 131 2.75 -0.12 -3.04
N PHE A 132 3.48 1.00 -3.00
CA PHE A 132 3.30 2.13 -3.90
C PHE A 132 4.36 2.20 -5.01
N THR A 133 3.97 2.57 -6.24
CA THR A 133 4.93 2.90 -7.30
C THR A 133 4.55 4.10 -8.14
N SER A 134 5.55 4.91 -8.53
CA SER A 134 5.41 5.97 -9.54
C SER A 134 5.81 5.53 -10.96
N ALA A 135 6.16 4.26 -11.17
CA ALA A 135 6.62 3.76 -12.48
C ALA A 135 5.61 3.98 -13.62
N VAL A 136 4.34 4.18 -13.27
CA VAL A 136 3.25 4.45 -14.20
C VAL A 136 3.12 5.96 -14.40
N ALA A 137 4.04 6.53 -15.19
CA ALA A 137 4.23 7.97 -15.39
C ALA A 137 2.99 8.74 -15.92
N ASN A 138 1.91 8.05 -16.29
CA ASN A 138 0.66 8.64 -16.80
C ASN A 138 -0.62 8.15 -16.08
N ALA A 139 -0.53 7.32 -15.03
CA ALA A 139 -1.72 6.69 -14.42
C ALA A 139 -2.03 7.12 -12.98
N GLY A 140 -1.27 8.07 -12.42
CA GLY A 140 -1.40 8.47 -11.03
C GLY A 140 -0.90 7.42 -10.03
N PRO A 141 -1.10 7.65 -8.73
CA PRO A 141 -0.69 6.73 -7.67
C PRO A 141 -1.28 5.33 -7.86
N SER A 142 -0.47 4.30 -8.12
CA SER A 142 -0.94 2.91 -8.19
C SER A 142 -0.46 2.14 -6.96
N GLY A 143 -1.41 1.68 -6.15
CA GLY A 143 -1.17 0.71 -5.10
C GLY A 143 -1.16 -0.69 -5.69
N ILE A 144 -0.10 -1.45 -5.46
CA ILE A 144 0.07 -2.83 -5.88
C ILE A 144 0.04 -3.71 -4.63
N HIS A 145 -0.59 -4.88 -4.71
CA HIS A 145 -0.50 -5.87 -3.65
C HIS A 145 0.98 -6.28 -3.46
N PRO A 146 1.54 -6.22 -2.23
CA PRO A 146 2.96 -6.46 -1.99
C PRO A 146 3.48 -7.76 -2.60
N GLN A 147 2.69 -8.84 -2.53
CA GLN A 147 3.07 -10.12 -3.14
C GLN A 147 3.21 -10.05 -4.66
N ALA A 148 2.33 -9.33 -5.36
CA ALA A 148 2.40 -9.20 -6.81
C ALA A 148 3.65 -8.42 -7.24
N MET A 149 4.05 -7.41 -6.46
CA MET A 149 5.30 -6.68 -6.66
C MET A 149 6.53 -7.58 -6.41
N LEU A 150 6.52 -8.40 -5.35
CA LEU A 150 7.61 -9.33 -5.07
C LEU A 150 7.76 -10.39 -6.15
N ASP A 151 6.65 -10.88 -6.69
CA ASP A 151 6.65 -11.85 -7.79
C ASP A 151 7.20 -11.22 -9.09
N ASP A 152 6.82 -9.98 -9.42
CA ASP A 152 7.42 -9.21 -10.53
C ASP A 152 8.94 -9.03 -10.33
N LEU A 153 9.37 -8.65 -9.13
CA LEU A 153 10.81 -8.52 -8.82
C LEU A 153 11.57 -9.84 -8.98
N ARG A 154 10.97 -10.97 -8.56
CA ARG A 154 11.59 -12.29 -8.73
C ARG A 154 11.83 -12.60 -10.21
N VAL A 155 10.84 -12.32 -11.06
CA VAL A 155 10.96 -12.47 -12.51
C VAL A 155 12.03 -11.52 -13.07
N ARG A 156 12.02 -10.25 -12.69
CA ARG A 156 12.97 -9.26 -13.21
C ARG A 156 14.41 -9.51 -12.76
N PHE A 157 14.63 -9.94 -11.51
CA PHE A 157 15.94 -10.37 -11.05
C PHE A 157 16.46 -11.58 -11.84
N ALA A 158 15.58 -12.53 -12.17
CA ALA A 158 15.93 -13.66 -13.03
C ALA A 158 16.26 -13.22 -14.48
N GLN A 159 15.64 -12.13 -14.96
CA GLN A 159 15.90 -11.52 -16.25
C GLN A 159 17.13 -10.60 -16.28
N GLY A 160 17.81 -10.40 -15.14
CA GLY A 160 19.05 -9.64 -15.06
C GLY A 160 18.94 -8.27 -14.43
N LEU A 161 17.78 -7.91 -13.86
CA LEU A 161 17.62 -6.68 -13.10
C LEU A 161 18.70 -6.59 -12.01
N THR A 162 19.33 -5.42 -11.92
CA THR A 162 20.24 -5.07 -10.83
C THR A 162 19.75 -3.78 -10.19
N VAL A 163 19.65 -3.80 -8.85
CA VAL A 163 19.24 -2.64 -8.05
C VAL A 163 20.35 -2.33 -7.06
N SER A 164 20.92 -1.14 -7.16
CA SER A 164 21.90 -0.62 -6.21
C SER A 164 21.22 0.37 -5.27
N VAL A 165 21.23 0.08 -3.98
CA VAL A 165 20.60 0.94 -2.96
C VAL A 165 21.66 1.69 -2.18
N ARG A 166 21.50 3.02 -2.09
CA ARG A 166 22.32 3.89 -1.26
C ARG A 166 21.61 4.10 0.07
N ALA A 167 21.94 3.28 1.06
CA ALA A 167 21.28 3.29 2.38
C ALA A 167 21.46 4.60 3.17
N ARG A 168 22.39 5.48 2.76
CA ARG A 168 22.65 6.78 3.41
C ARG A 168 22.88 7.91 2.40
N PRO A 169 22.37 9.13 2.64
CA PRO A 169 21.53 9.51 3.79
C PRO A 169 20.12 8.92 3.69
N VAL A 170 19.44 8.80 4.83
CA VAL A 170 17.98 8.65 4.86
C VAL A 170 17.39 10.05 4.78
N GLU A 171 16.64 10.32 3.72
CA GLU A 171 16.05 11.62 3.40
C GLU A 171 14.63 11.71 4.00
N GLY A 172 14.21 12.91 4.41
CA GLY A 172 12.88 13.18 4.96
C GLY A 172 12.88 13.52 6.45
N ASP A 173 11.69 13.77 6.99
CA ASP A 173 11.48 14.09 8.41
C ASP A 173 11.04 12.82 9.17
N PRO A 174 11.82 12.31 10.14
CA PRO A 174 11.46 11.11 10.92
C PRO A 174 10.14 11.24 11.69
N ALA A 175 9.68 12.46 11.98
CA ALA A 175 8.38 12.72 12.60
C ALA A 175 7.21 12.66 11.58
N ARG A 176 7.51 12.71 10.28
CA ARG A 176 6.52 12.73 9.19
C ARG A 176 6.92 11.79 8.04
N PRO A 177 6.72 10.47 8.19
CA PRO A 177 6.91 9.51 7.10
C PRO A 177 6.04 9.84 5.86
N PRO A 178 6.42 9.38 4.65
CA PRO A 178 7.53 8.46 4.38
C PRO A 178 8.90 9.15 4.39
N LEU A 179 9.91 8.42 4.88
CA LEU A 179 11.31 8.72 4.60
C LEU A 179 11.71 8.10 3.25
N SER A 180 12.87 8.46 2.71
CA SER A 180 13.38 7.87 1.49
C SER A 180 14.88 7.57 1.49
N ILE A 181 15.27 6.56 0.73
CA ILE A 181 16.66 6.30 0.37
C ILE A 181 16.80 6.17 -1.15
N ARG A 182 17.96 6.54 -1.69
CA ARG A 182 18.20 6.50 -3.14
C ARG A 182 18.51 5.09 -3.62
N SER A 183 18.10 4.78 -4.84
CA SER A 183 18.36 3.53 -5.53
C SER A 183 18.55 3.76 -7.03
N THR A 184 19.28 2.86 -7.68
CA THR A 184 19.50 2.85 -9.13
C THR A 184 19.11 1.47 -9.67
N TRP A 185 18.29 1.45 -10.71
CA TRP A 185 17.71 0.25 -11.31
C TRP A 185 18.24 0.06 -12.73
N VAL A 186 18.65 -1.15 -13.09
CA VAL A 186 19.19 -1.50 -14.41
C VAL A 186 18.58 -2.84 -14.85
N GLU A 187 17.68 -2.84 -15.83
CA GLU A 187 16.88 -4.04 -16.20
C GLU A 187 17.71 -5.21 -16.74
N ALA A 188 18.77 -4.91 -17.50
CA ALA A 188 19.67 -5.91 -18.07
C ALA A 188 21.06 -5.30 -18.27
N ALA A 189 22.08 -6.15 -18.41
CA ALA A 189 23.43 -5.69 -18.69
C ALA A 189 23.46 -4.85 -19.99
N GLY A 190 23.83 -3.58 -19.89
CA GLY A 190 23.84 -2.63 -21.01
C GLY A 190 22.57 -1.79 -21.19
N ALA A 191 21.52 -2.03 -20.39
CA ALA A 191 20.33 -1.16 -20.36
C ALA A 191 20.61 0.17 -19.64
N SER A 192 19.85 1.20 -20.00
CA SER A 192 19.90 2.50 -19.34
C SER A 192 19.54 2.39 -17.86
N SER A 193 20.32 3.02 -16.99
CA SER A 193 20.02 3.07 -15.57
C SER A 193 18.91 4.07 -15.27
N ARG A 194 18.01 3.72 -14.35
CA ARG A 194 16.95 4.61 -13.84
C ARG A 194 17.14 4.86 -12.35
N GLY A 195 17.24 6.13 -11.96
CA GLY A 195 17.24 6.53 -10.56
C GLY A 195 15.86 6.40 -9.93
N ALA A 196 15.80 6.07 -8.64
CA ALA A 196 14.57 6.00 -7.89
C ALA A 196 14.78 6.21 -6.39
N SER A 197 13.75 6.68 -5.70
CA SER A 197 13.67 6.77 -4.24
C SER A 197 12.83 5.61 -3.70
N LEU A 198 13.39 4.81 -2.80
CA LEU A 198 12.64 3.81 -2.04
C LEU A 198 11.99 4.48 -0.83
N LEU A 199 10.70 4.28 -0.64
CA LEU A 199 9.91 4.90 0.42
C LEU A 199 9.90 4.01 1.67
N LEU A 200 10.19 4.60 2.82
CA LEU A 200 10.22 3.95 4.12
C LEU A 200 9.04 4.48 4.95
N TRP A 201 8.15 3.58 5.34
CA TRP A 201 6.98 3.90 6.16
C TRP A 201 7.13 3.35 7.57
N ARG A 202 6.64 4.10 8.56
CA ARG A 202 6.60 3.63 9.94
C ARG A 202 5.16 3.35 10.34
N GLN A 203 4.90 2.13 10.78
CA GLN A 203 3.61 1.70 11.31
C GLN A 203 3.84 0.90 12.59
N ASP A 204 3.09 1.21 13.65
CA ASP A 204 3.16 0.51 14.95
C ASP A 204 4.59 0.37 15.50
N GLY A 205 5.40 1.42 15.32
CA GLY A 205 6.80 1.47 15.77
C GLY A 205 7.81 0.73 14.88
N ARG A 206 7.37 0.03 13.84
CA ARG A 206 8.21 -0.73 12.90
C ARG A 206 8.35 0.00 11.56
N TRP A 207 9.52 -0.12 10.96
CA TRP A 207 9.80 0.37 9.60
C TRP A 207 9.46 -0.69 8.55
N TYR A 208 8.94 -0.20 7.43
CA TYR A 208 8.54 -0.99 6.28
C TYR A 208 8.98 -0.30 4.99
N TRP A 209 9.21 -1.09 3.97
CA TRP A 209 9.36 -0.59 2.60
C TRP A 209 7.98 -0.48 1.99
N SER A 210 7.54 0.75 1.73
CA SER A 210 6.17 1.05 1.28
C SER A 210 6.06 1.40 -0.19
N GLY A 211 7.17 1.63 -0.89
CA GLY A 211 7.09 1.95 -2.30
C GLY A 211 8.39 2.35 -2.98
N VAL A 212 8.26 2.70 -4.26
CA VAL A 212 9.33 3.28 -5.09
C VAL A 212 8.80 4.46 -5.89
N VAL A 213 9.59 5.53 -5.95
CA VAL A 213 9.36 6.67 -6.84
C VAL A 213 10.53 6.77 -7.80
N PHE A 214 10.31 6.46 -9.07
CA PHE A 214 11.33 6.66 -10.10
C PHE A 214 11.50 8.14 -10.41
N ASP A 215 12.76 8.54 -10.56
CA ASP A 215 13.12 9.88 -11.02
C ASP A 215 12.54 10.12 -12.43
N ARG A 216 12.17 11.38 -12.70
CA ARG A 216 11.65 11.81 -14.01
C ARG A 216 12.76 12.05 -15.00
#